data_AF-A0A197SHE0-F1
#
_entry.id   AF-A0A197SHE0-F1
#
_cell.length_a   1.000
_cell.length_b   1.000
_cell.length_c   1.000
_cell.angle_alpha   90.00
_cell.angle_beta   90.00
_cell.angle_gamma   90.00
#
_symmetry.space_group_name_H-M   'P 1'
#
loop_
_entity.id
_entity.type
_entity.pdbx_description
1 polymer ?
#
loop_
_entity_poly.entity_id
_entity_poly.type
_entity_poly.pdbx_seq_one_letter_code
_entity_poly.pdbx_strand_id
1 'polypeptide(L)'
;MTKGRSAPLVTSRATSSSTADVRARRTGEPPSRVRWVGGVGDGEFGAVGQHLKGLGSTLEARKSWFCTAGTVICLGAGITASDGVRVETVVDNRNLGEGGSSGFALDAAARPRWAHLDGHGGWVFPGGTTALHTLREARTGAWSDINTTSSAERRTRTYQTLWLDHGVDPVGASYSYQLMPGASRQTVAARAADTGWLKVAANTAACQAMAVPALDLVCANFWQAGSAGPLSVSAPASVLVRSEGVTGTLRVSEPPRTGQPFEVTWNRPVRRVTSADSTVEVLAAGKALRLRITPGTAGASHRCDVALI
;
A
#
# COMPACT_ATOMS: atom_id res chain seq x y z
N MET A 1 18.48 18.45 13.89
CA MET A 1 17.10 18.05 14.27
C MET A 1 16.08 18.93 13.57
N THR A 2 15.63 18.52 12.38
CA THR A 2 14.64 19.25 11.56
C THR A 2 13.26 18.60 11.75
N LYS A 3 12.60 18.88 12.89
CA LYS A 3 11.20 18.52 13.11
C LYS A 3 10.28 19.45 12.28
N GLY A 4 9.30 18.85 11.60
CA GLY A 4 8.29 19.40 10.68
C GLY A 4 8.13 20.92 10.60
N ARG A 5 8.59 21.52 9.50
CA ARG A 5 8.42 22.96 9.17
C ARG A 5 7.52 23.20 7.95
N SER A 6 6.65 22.26 7.58
CA SER A 6 5.90 22.33 6.31
C SER A 6 4.47 21.78 6.34
N ALA A 7 3.95 21.38 7.50
CA ALA A 7 2.56 20.94 7.64
C ALA A 7 1.50 21.94 7.12
N PRO A 8 1.60 23.27 7.34
CA PRO A 8 0.57 24.21 6.85
C PRO A 8 0.58 24.40 5.33
N LEU A 9 1.60 23.90 4.63
CA LEU A 9 1.81 24.12 3.19
C LEU A 9 1.43 22.91 2.34
N VAL A 10 1.18 21.75 2.97
CA VAL A 10 0.60 20.57 2.31
C VAL A 10 -0.89 20.85 2.08
N THR A 11 -1.42 20.69 0.86
CA THR A 11 -2.88 20.71 0.68
C THR A 11 -3.50 19.61 1.55
N SER A 12 -4.63 19.89 2.20
CA SER A 12 -5.45 18.85 2.83
C SER A 12 -5.91 17.73 1.86
N ARG A 13 -5.75 17.98 0.55
CA ARG A 13 -6.03 17.09 -0.58
C ARG A 13 -4.85 16.20 -1.01
N ALA A 14 -3.61 16.50 -0.61
CA ALA A 14 -2.43 15.78 -1.13
C ALA A 14 -1.47 15.31 -0.05
N THR A 15 -1.96 14.44 0.83
CA THR A 15 -1.09 13.57 1.60
C THR A 15 -0.62 12.42 0.70
N SER A 16 0.69 12.13 0.67
CA SER A 16 1.24 11.02 -0.12
C SER A 16 0.50 9.71 0.17
N SER A 17 0.23 8.94 -0.89
CA SER A 17 -0.47 7.65 -0.84
C SER A 17 -1.93 7.71 -0.37
N SER A 18 -2.55 8.88 -0.25
CA SER A 18 -3.98 9.00 0.05
C SER A 18 -4.86 8.76 -1.19
N THR A 19 -6.07 8.28 -0.96
CA THR A 19 -7.15 8.28 -1.96
C THR A 19 -8.28 9.09 -1.36
N ALA A 20 -8.79 10.08 -2.10
CA ALA A 20 -9.80 11.01 -1.61
C ALA A 20 -10.64 11.53 -2.76
N ASP A 21 -11.88 11.90 -2.45
CA ASP A 21 -12.67 12.76 -3.31
C ASP A 21 -12.21 14.23 -3.16
N VAL A 22 -12.52 15.08 -4.13
CA VAL A 22 -12.01 16.47 -4.16
C VAL A 22 -12.83 17.42 -3.25
N ARG A 23 -13.73 16.92 -2.40
CA ARG A 23 -14.50 17.74 -1.45
C ARG A 23 -13.62 18.40 -0.37
N ALA A 24 -14.07 19.53 0.15
CA ALA A 24 -13.42 20.19 1.28
C ALA A 24 -13.67 19.38 2.57
N ARG A 25 -12.60 18.95 3.26
CA ARG A 25 -12.71 18.21 4.53
C ARG A 25 -13.16 19.14 5.65
N ARG A 26 -14.19 18.73 6.41
CA ARG A 26 -14.55 19.36 7.69
C ARG A 26 -13.87 18.59 8.84
N THR A 27 -13.32 19.32 9.81
CA THR A 27 -12.73 18.75 11.03
C THR A 27 -13.84 18.35 12.02
N GLY A 28 -13.68 17.21 12.70
CA GLY A 28 -14.60 16.79 13.79
C GLY A 28 -15.58 15.66 13.46
N GLU A 29 -15.55 15.08 12.26
CA GLU A 29 -16.37 13.90 11.94
C GLU A 29 -15.82 12.61 12.58
N PRO A 30 -16.70 11.69 13.04
CA PRO A 30 -16.30 10.45 13.69
C PRO A 30 -15.49 9.55 12.74
N PRO A 31 -14.58 8.71 13.26
CA PRO A 31 -13.79 7.81 12.42
C PRO A 31 -14.68 6.85 11.64
N SER A 32 -14.26 6.51 10.43
CA SER A 32 -14.92 5.51 9.60
C SER A 32 -15.09 4.18 10.34
N ARG A 33 -16.31 3.63 10.40
CA ARG A 33 -16.61 2.31 11.02
C ARG A 33 -16.20 1.14 10.11
N VAL A 34 -14.92 1.07 9.76
CA VAL A 34 -14.32 -0.06 9.04
C VAL A 34 -13.54 -0.92 10.02
N ARG A 35 -13.61 -2.25 9.85
CA ARG A 35 -12.87 -3.19 10.72
C ARG A 35 -11.54 -3.63 10.11
N TRP A 36 -11.49 -3.80 8.79
CA TRP A 36 -10.28 -4.27 8.11
C TRP A 36 -9.30 -3.11 7.94
N VAL A 37 -8.46 -2.89 8.96
CA VAL A 37 -7.29 -2.00 8.90
C VAL A 37 -6.18 -2.65 9.72
N GLY A 38 -5.02 -2.90 9.10
CA GLY A 38 -3.92 -3.60 9.73
C GLY A 38 -3.04 -4.30 8.72
N GLY A 39 -2.35 -5.34 9.15
CA GLY A 39 -1.40 -6.05 8.29
C GLY A 39 -0.63 -7.12 9.03
N VAL A 40 0.36 -7.68 8.34
CA VAL A 40 1.31 -8.66 8.84
C VAL A 40 2.72 -8.24 8.44
N GLY A 41 3.70 -8.55 9.29
CA GLY A 41 5.12 -8.31 8.97
C GLY A 41 6.02 -9.34 9.62
N ASP A 42 7.21 -9.52 9.07
CA ASP A 42 8.23 -10.41 9.61
C ASP A 42 9.40 -9.71 10.31
N GLY A 43 9.33 -8.37 10.38
CA GLY A 43 10.39 -7.50 10.90
C GLY A 43 11.24 -6.86 9.79
N GLU A 44 11.19 -7.40 8.58
CA GLU A 44 11.93 -6.93 7.40
C GLU A 44 10.98 -6.49 6.28
N PHE A 45 10.00 -7.34 5.96
CA PHE A 45 8.95 -7.12 4.99
C PHE A 45 7.58 -7.07 5.66
N GLY A 46 6.61 -6.49 4.95
CA GLY A 46 5.25 -6.39 5.47
C GLY A 46 4.19 -6.22 4.40
N ALA A 47 2.99 -6.68 4.72
CA ALA A 47 1.77 -6.43 3.97
C ALA A 47 0.81 -5.64 4.88
N VAL A 48 0.42 -4.46 4.44
CA VAL A 48 -0.49 -3.58 5.17
C VAL A 48 -1.66 -3.25 4.27
N GLY A 49 -2.85 -3.15 4.84
CA GLY A 49 -4.02 -2.70 4.10
C GLY A 49 -4.97 -1.85 4.93
N GLN A 50 -5.77 -1.08 4.21
CA GLN A 50 -6.82 -0.24 4.74
C GLN A 50 -8.07 -0.40 3.86
N HIS A 51 -9.16 -0.84 4.49
CA HIS A 51 -10.51 -0.57 3.98
C HIS A 51 -10.79 0.91 4.22
N LEU A 52 -10.80 1.69 3.16
CA LEU A 52 -11.07 3.12 3.23
C LEU A 52 -12.56 3.38 3.04
N LYS A 53 -13.14 4.19 3.94
CA LYS A 53 -14.33 5.00 3.66
C LYS A 53 -13.95 6.46 3.82
N GLY A 54 -14.25 7.27 2.81
CA GLY A 54 -13.96 8.71 2.78
C GLY A 54 -14.68 9.44 3.91
N LEU A 55 -14.02 10.43 4.52
CA LEU A 55 -14.64 11.29 5.52
C LEU A 55 -15.62 12.23 4.81
N GLY A 56 -16.88 12.28 5.25
CA GLY A 56 -17.93 13.08 4.60
C GLY A 56 -18.22 12.70 3.13
N SER A 57 -17.87 11.48 2.72
CA SER A 57 -17.90 11.04 1.32
C SER A 57 -18.45 9.62 1.20
N THR A 58 -19.06 9.33 0.04
CA THR A 58 -19.48 7.97 -0.37
C THR A 58 -18.31 7.09 -0.81
N LEU A 59 -17.11 7.67 -0.98
CA LEU A 59 -15.91 6.99 -1.43
C LEU A 59 -15.60 5.76 -0.56
N GLU A 60 -15.53 4.59 -1.20
CA GLU A 60 -15.03 3.36 -0.61
C GLU A 60 -13.87 2.83 -1.46
N ALA A 61 -12.83 2.28 -0.83
CA ALA A 61 -11.70 1.68 -1.52
C ALA A 61 -10.97 0.63 -0.69
N ARG A 62 -10.24 -0.26 -1.37
CA ARG A 62 -9.29 -1.20 -0.79
C ARG A 62 -7.88 -0.78 -1.15
N LYS A 63 -7.07 -0.42 -0.15
CA LYS A 63 -5.70 0.06 -0.33
C LYS A 63 -4.76 -0.92 0.35
N SER A 64 -3.74 -1.38 -0.38
CA SER A 64 -2.68 -2.23 0.16
C SER A 64 -1.31 -1.63 -0.11
N TRP A 65 -0.41 -1.79 0.85
CA TRP A 65 1.00 -1.44 0.76
C TRP A 65 1.81 -2.68 1.12
N PHE A 66 2.65 -3.12 0.19
CA PHE A 66 3.58 -4.22 0.43
C PHE A 66 4.99 -3.67 0.50
N CYS A 67 5.54 -3.66 1.70
CA CYS A 67 6.88 -3.17 2.01
C CYS A 67 7.90 -4.29 1.73
N THR A 68 8.78 -4.06 0.77
CA THR A 68 9.84 -5.00 0.33
C THR A 68 11.21 -4.32 0.37
N ALA A 69 12.27 -5.00 -0.06
CA ALA A 69 13.62 -4.46 -0.08
C ALA A 69 13.74 -3.21 -0.99
N GLY A 70 13.75 -2.02 -0.37
CA GLY A 70 13.90 -0.74 -1.07
C GLY A 70 12.72 -0.36 -1.98
N THR A 71 11.57 -1.03 -1.87
CA THR A 71 10.40 -0.74 -2.71
C THR A 71 9.11 -0.99 -1.92
N VAL A 72 8.17 -0.04 -2.00
CA VAL A 72 6.79 -0.22 -1.51
C VAL A 72 5.86 -0.40 -2.71
N ILE A 73 5.19 -1.53 -2.81
CA ILE A 73 4.19 -1.78 -3.85
C ILE A 73 2.83 -1.34 -3.33
N CYS A 74 2.22 -0.38 -4.00
CA CYS A 74 0.94 0.22 -3.64
C CYS A 74 -0.15 -0.27 -4.58
N LEU A 75 -1.13 -1.00 -4.07
CA LEU A 75 -2.29 -1.47 -4.81
C LEU A 75 -3.57 -0.78 -4.32
N GLY A 76 -4.42 -0.39 -5.25
CA GLY A 76 -5.76 0.11 -4.98
C GLY A 76 -6.78 -0.63 -5.83
N ALA A 77 -7.91 -1.02 -5.25
CA ALA A 77 -9.01 -1.64 -5.97
C ALA A 77 -10.36 -1.35 -5.33
N GLY A 78 -11.44 -1.57 -6.07
CA GLY A 78 -12.79 -1.32 -5.59
C GLY A 78 -13.02 0.15 -5.26
N ILE A 79 -12.33 1.07 -5.95
CA ILE A 79 -12.45 2.51 -5.74
C ILE A 79 -13.79 2.93 -6.35
N THR A 80 -14.75 3.22 -5.47
CA THR A 80 -16.12 3.56 -5.86
C THR A 80 -16.59 4.80 -5.12
N ALA A 81 -17.21 5.74 -5.82
CA ALA A 81 -17.87 6.89 -5.22
C ALA A 81 -19.09 7.32 -6.07
N SER A 82 -20.00 8.07 -5.46
CA SER A 82 -21.20 8.65 -6.10
C SER A 82 -21.44 10.07 -5.58
N ASP A 83 -20.37 10.83 -5.42
CA ASP A 83 -20.37 12.17 -4.82
C ASP A 83 -20.52 13.30 -5.86
N GLY A 84 -20.62 12.97 -7.15
CA GLY A 84 -20.70 13.92 -8.26
C GLY A 84 -19.39 14.67 -8.52
N VAL A 85 -18.28 14.20 -7.94
CA VAL A 85 -16.96 14.85 -8.02
C VAL A 85 -15.88 13.85 -8.42
N ARG A 86 -14.74 14.38 -8.87
CA ARG A 86 -13.57 13.55 -9.20
C ARG A 86 -13.01 12.86 -7.96
N VAL A 87 -12.48 11.66 -8.17
CA VAL A 87 -11.73 10.89 -7.18
C VAL A 87 -10.28 10.77 -7.63
N GLU A 88 -9.36 11.02 -6.71
CA GLU A 88 -7.93 11.00 -7.00
C GLU A 88 -7.20 10.04 -6.05
N THR A 89 -6.10 9.46 -6.53
CA THR A 89 -5.09 8.84 -5.66
C THR A 89 -3.79 9.58 -5.80
N VAL A 90 -3.33 10.17 -4.69
CA VAL A 90 -2.04 10.86 -4.65
C VAL A 90 -0.93 9.83 -4.55
N VAL A 91 -0.12 9.76 -5.60
CA VAL A 91 1.06 8.89 -5.66
C VAL A 91 2.12 9.43 -4.71
N ASP A 92 2.43 10.73 -4.81
CA ASP A 92 3.31 11.42 -3.88
C ASP A 92 3.09 12.93 -3.92
N ASN A 93 3.47 13.62 -2.85
CA ASN A 93 3.49 15.07 -2.74
C ASN A 93 4.72 15.52 -1.94
N ARG A 94 5.76 15.96 -2.65
CA ARG A 94 7.07 16.25 -2.07
C ARG A 94 7.33 17.73 -1.95
N ASN A 95 7.61 18.19 -0.73
CA ASN A 95 8.16 19.52 -0.46
C ASN A 95 9.62 19.57 -0.91
N LEU A 96 9.92 20.42 -1.88
CA LEU A 96 11.26 20.63 -2.45
C LEU A 96 12.04 21.75 -1.75
N GLY A 97 11.47 22.37 -0.71
CA GLY A 97 12.06 23.52 -0.04
C GLY A 97 11.66 24.85 -0.69
N GLU A 98 12.31 25.93 -0.24
CA GLU A 98 12.11 27.27 -0.79
C GLU A 98 12.81 27.39 -2.14
N GLY A 99 12.09 27.82 -3.18
CA GLY A 99 12.65 27.89 -4.54
C GLY A 99 13.11 26.54 -5.11
N GLY A 100 12.59 25.42 -4.58
CA GLY A 100 13.08 24.08 -4.89
C GLY A 100 13.11 23.77 -6.40
N SER A 101 14.30 23.43 -6.89
CA SER A 101 14.61 23.26 -8.32
C SER A 101 15.01 21.84 -8.71
N SER A 102 14.85 20.85 -7.81
CA SER A 102 15.20 19.44 -8.06
C SER A 102 14.67 18.96 -9.40
N GLY A 103 15.51 18.29 -10.20
CA GLY A 103 15.11 17.76 -11.49
C GLY A 103 13.99 16.73 -11.35
N PHE A 104 12.98 16.85 -12.20
CA PHE A 104 11.90 15.88 -12.32
C PHE A 104 11.95 15.28 -13.72
N ALA A 105 12.06 13.96 -13.79
CA ALA A 105 12.07 13.21 -15.03
C ALA A 105 10.83 12.32 -15.10
N LEU A 106 10.14 12.36 -16.23
CA LEU A 106 9.02 11.49 -16.55
C LEU A 106 9.39 10.65 -17.77
N ASP A 107 8.97 9.39 -17.79
CA ASP A 107 9.01 8.57 -18.99
C ASP A 107 8.27 9.27 -20.15
N ALA A 108 8.94 9.43 -21.29
CA ALA A 108 8.41 10.16 -22.44
C ALA A 108 7.38 9.36 -23.26
N ALA A 109 7.12 8.10 -22.89
CA ALA A 109 6.07 7.30 -23.50
C ALA A 109 4.68 7.93 -23.30
N ALA A 110 3.77 7.72 -24.26
CA ALA A 110 2.36 8.16 -24.15
C ALA A 110 1.65 7.60 -22.90
N ARG A 111 2.13 6.46 -22.40
CA ARG A 111 1.77 5.87 -21.11
C ARG A 111 3.01 5.78 -20.25
N PRO A 112 3.35 6.82 -19.47
CA PRO A 112 4.53 6.81 -18.63
C PRO A 112 4.59 5.57 -17.73
N ARG A 113 5.72 4.86 -17.76
CA ARG A 113 5.98 3.71 -16.89
C ARG A 113 6.75 4.07 -15.64
N TRP A 114 7.35 5.25 -15.58
CA TRP A 114 8.06 5.71 -14.39
C TRP A 114 8.18 7.23 -14.34
N ALA A 115 8.41 7.73 -13.12
CA ALA A 115 8.82 9.09 -12.84
C ALA A 115 9.94 9.09 -11.79
N HIS A 116 10.81 10.10 -11.80
CA HIS A 116 11.92 10.24 -10.86
C HIS A 116 12.09 11.71 -10.44
N LEU A 117 12.44 11.92 -9.18
CA LEU A 117 12.71 13.22 -8.59
C LEU A 117 14.08 13.20 -7.92
N ASP A 118 14.95 14.11 -8.35
CA ASP A 118 16.33 14.20 -7.86
C ASP A 118 16.40 14.41 -6.35
N GLY A 119 17.30 13.67 -5.70
CA GLY A 119 17.47 13.68 -4.24
C GLY A 119 16.35 13.02 -3.44
N HIS A 120 15.33 12.45 -4.10
CA HIS A 120 14.17 11.86 -3.42
C HIS A 120 13.97 10.38 -3.74
N GLY A 121 13.96 10.00 -5.03
CA GLY A 121 13.66 8.64 -5.48
C GLY A 121 12.73 8.65 -6.69
N GLY A 122 12.03 7.54 -6.92
CA GLY A 122 11.08 7.49 -8.03
C GLY A 122 9.92 6.54 -7.84
N TRP A 123 9.10 6.51 -8.88
CA TRP A 123 7.84 5.77 -8.94
C TRP A 123 7.81 4.97 -10.23
N VAL A 124 7.34 3.72 -10.15
CA VAL A 124 7.13 2.85 -11.31
C VAL A 124 5.64 2.52 -11.41
N PHE A 125 5.09 2.57 -12.62
CA PHE A 125 3.71 2.25 -12.94
C PHE A 125 3.70 0.99 -13.82
N PRO A 126 3.51 -0.21 -13.24
CA PRO A 126 3.49 -1.46 -14.01
C PRO A 126 2.49 -1.39 -15.17
N GLY A 127 2.96 -1.66 -16.39
CA GLY A 127 2.15 -1.56 -17.62
C GLY A 127 1.89 -0.13 -18.14
N GLY A 128 2.39 0.89 -17.44
CA GLY A 128 2.20 2.32 -17.79
C GLY A 128 0.78 2.83 -17.57
N THR A 129 0.62 4.14 -17.40
CA THR A 129 -0.69 4.77 -17.12
C THR A 129 -0.89 6.08 -17.88
N THR A 130 -2.09 6.34 -18.37
CA THR A 130 -2.50 7.66 -18.89
C THR A 130 -3.14 8.54 -17.81
N ALA A 131 -3.47 7.98 -16.65
CA ALA A 131 -4.17 8.68 -15.58
C ALA A 131 -3.22 9.52 -14.70
N LEU A 132 -1.91 9.48 -14.94
CA LEU A 132 -0.93 10.19 -14.14
C LEU A 132 -0.91 11.67 -14.49
N HIS A 133 -1.12 12.49 -13.47
CA HIS A 133 -0.94 13.93 -13.49
C HIS A 133 0.22 14.33 -12.59
N THR A 134 0.89 15.42 -12.96
CA THR A 134 2.00 15.99 -12.18
C THR A 134 1.87 17.50 -12.10
N LEU A 135 2.16 18.09 -10.95
CA LEU A 135 2.13 19.54 -10.75
C LEU A 135 3.34 19.97 -9.94
N ARG A 136 4.03 21.01 -10.42
CA ARG A 136 5.02 21.75 -9.64
C ARG A 136 4.52 23.16 -9.38
N GLU A 137 4.41 23.53 -8.11
CA GLU A 137 3.90 24.84 -7.71
C GLU A 137 4.54 25.34 -6.42
N ALA A 138 4.64 26.66 -6.27
CA ALA A 138 5.00 27.32 -5.03
C ALA A 138 3.74 27.57 -4.19
N ARG A 139 3.79 27.22 -2.91
CA ARG A 139 2.66 27.29 -1.99
C ARG A 139 3.05 28.15 -0.78
N THR A 140 2.20 29.11 -0.41
CA THR A 140 2.44 30.05 0.70
C THR A 140 1.38 29.92 1.79
N GLY A 141 1.82 29.84 3.04
CA GLY A 141 0.95 29.56 4.20
C GLY A 141 1.65 29.86 5.52
N ALA A 142 0.87 29.91 6.60
CA ALA A 142 1.31 30.15 7.96
C ALA A 142 0.81 29.06 8.91
N TRP A 143 1.44 28.91 10.08
CA TRP A 143 0.97 27.95 11.09
C TRP A 143 -0.41 28.32 11.65
N SER A 144 -0.72 29.62 11.70
CA SER A 144 -2.04 30.15 12.04
C SER A 144 -3.16 29.60 11.15
N ASP A 145 -2.84 29.21 9.90
CA ASP A 145 -3.82 28.69 8.95
C ASP A 145 -4.38 27.30 9.36
N ILE A 146 -3.64 26.55 10.21
CA ILE A 146 -4.04 25.22 10.70
C ILE A 146 -4.19 25.14 12.22
N ASN A 147 -3.69 26.15 12.95
CA ASN A 147 -3.81 26.23 14.40
C ASN A 147 -3.92 27.70 14.82
N THR A 148 -5.09 28.09 15.31
CA THR A 148 -5.42 29.47 15.72
C THR A 148 -4.49 30.05 16.80
N THR A 149 -3.76 29.19 17.53
CA THR A 149 -2.80 29.59 18.58
C THR A 149 -1.35 29.72 18.09
N SER A 150 -1.10 29.57 16.79
CA SER A 150 0.24 29.54 16.22
C SER A 150 0.60 30.81 15.43
N SER A 151 1.89 30.96 15.11
CA SER A 151 2.42 32.12 14.39
C SER A 151 1.78 32.35 13.01
N ALA A 152 1.54 33.62 12.70
CA ALA A 152 1.04 34.10 11.40
C ALA A 152 2.15 34.33 10.35
N GLU A 153 3.42 34.04 10.68
CA GLU A 153 4.54 34.15 9.74
C GLU A 153 4.29 33.27 8.50
N ARG A 154 4.22 33.90 7.32
CA ARG A 154 4.01 33.19 6.06
C ARG A 154 5.33 32.73 5.46
N ARG A 155 5.36 31.49 4.96
CA ARG A 155 6.49 30.92 4.23
C ARG A 155 6.03 30.32 2.93
N THR A 156 6.91 30.37 1.93
CA THR A 156 6.68 29.79 0.60
C THR A 156 7.54 28.55 0.40
N ARG A 157 6.95 27.45 -0.06
CA ARG A 157 7.67 26.22 -0.40
C ARG A 157 7.20 25.68 -1.74
N THR A 158 8.13 25.15 -2.52
CA THR A 158 7.83 24.49 -3.80
C THR A 158 7.48 23.03 -3.55
N TYR A 159 6.46 22.53 -4.23
CA TYR A 159 6.04 21.13 -4.16
C TYR A 159 6.07 20.46 -5.53
N GLN A 160 6.36 19.15 -5.54
CA GLN A 160 6.13 18.26 -6.66
C GLN A 160 5.03 17.26 -6.28
N THR A 161 3.87 17.38 -6.92
CA THR A 161 2.71 16.51 -6.70
C THR A 161 2.54 15.56 -7.88
N LEU A 162 2.23 14.30 -7.59
CA LEU A 162 1.87 13.25 -8.56
C LEU A 162 0.58 12.59 -8.11
N TRP A 163 -0.40 12.45 -9.00
CA TRP A 163 -1.67 11.78 -8.68
C TRP A 163 -2.27 11.05 -9.88
N LEU A 164 -3.16 10.09 -9.58
CA LEU A 164 -3.95 9.35 -10.55
C LEU A 164 -5.40 9.85 -10.50
N ASP A 165 -5.95 10.28 -11.63
CA ASP A 165 -7.37 10.67 -11.75
C ASP A 165 -8.21 9.42 -12.06
N HIS A 166 -9.20 9.12 -11.21
CA HIS A 166 -10.15 8.01 -11.39
C HIS A 166 -11.46 8.46 -12.06
N GLY A 167 -11.58 9.74 -12.42
CA GLY A 167 -12.79 10.33 -12.98
C GLY A 167 -13.82 10.70 -11.93
N VAL A 168 -14.98 11.15 -12.40
CA VAL A 168 -16.17 11.44 -11.59
C VAL A 168 -16.93 10.15 -11.34
N ASP A 169 -17.34 9.94 -10.09
CA ASP A 169 -18.13 8.78 -9.66
C ASP A 169 -17.60 7.43 -10.18
N PRO A 170 -16.33 7.10 -9.88
CA PRO A 170 -15.76 5.84 -10.32
C PRO A 170 -16.56 4.66 -9.76
N VAL A 171 -16.58 3.55 -10.50
CA VAL A 171 -17.17 2.28 -10.06
C VAL A 171 -16.11 1.19 -10.20
N GLY A 172 -15.59 0.72 -9.08
CA GLY A 172 -14.61 -0.38 -9.06
C GLY A 172 -13.26 -0.02 -9.68
N ALA A 173 -12.87 1.25 -9.71
CA ALA A 173 -11.58 1.67 -10.25
C ALA A 173 -10.40 1.11 -9.42
N SER A 174 -9.21 1.12 -10.01
CA SER A 174 -8.01 0.53 -9.42
C SER A 174 -6.73 1.30 -9.79
N TYR A 175 -5.67 1.09 -9.01
CA TYR A 175 -4.33 1.55 -9.34
C TYR A 175 -3.26 0.54 -8.90
N SER A 176 -2.09 0.64 -9.52
CA SER A 176 -0.87 -0.05 -9.09
C SER A 176 0.34 0.86 -9.35
N TYR A 177 1.18 1.06 -8.34
CA TYR A 177 2.47 1.72 -8.50
C TYR A 177 3.48 1.17 -7.50
N GLN A 178 4.76 1.32 -7.80
CA GLN A 178 5.87 1.03 -6.90
C GLN A 178 6.49 2.37 -6.48
N LEU A 179 6.70 2.57 -5.19
CA LEU A 179 7.49 3.68 -4.63
C LEU A 179 8.90 3.17 -4.32
N MET A 180 9.91 3.85 -4.85
CA MET A 180 11.33 3.50 -4.70
C MET A 180 12.10 4.68 -4.07
N PRO A 181 12.04 4.86 -2.74
CA PRO A 181 12.72 5.95 -2.06
C PRO A 181 14.24 5.84 -2.23
N GLY A 182 14.92 6.96 -2.48
CA GLY A 182 16.37 7.03 -2.62
C GLY A 182 16.94 6.38 -3.90
N ALA A 183 16.13 5.73 -4.72
CA ALA A 183 16.60 5.08 -5.94
C ALA A 183 17.07 6.10 -6.99
N SER A 184 18.14 5.76 -7.71
CA SER A 184 18.61 6.57 -8.84
C SER A 184 17.63 6.52 -10.00
N ARG A 185 17.68 7.54 -10.89
CA ARG A 185 16.88 7.55 -12.12
C ARG A 185 17.09 6.30 -12.96
N GLN A 186 18.34 5.84 -13.08
CA GLN A 186 18.68 4.63 -13.84
C GLN A 186 18.06 3.39 -13.19
N THR A 187 18.13 3.26 -11.87
CA THR A 187 17.52 2.15 -11.12
C THR A 187 16.00 2.12 -11.31
N VAL A 188 15.34 3.28 -11.26
CA VAL A 188 13.89 3.40 -11.46
C VAL A 188 13.50 3.03 -12.89
N ALA A 189 14.23 3.54 -13.88
CA ALA A 189 13.99 3.19 -15.29
C ALA A 189 14.22 1.70 -15.56
N ALA A 190 15.27 1.10 -14.97
CA ALA A 190 15.54 -0.33 -15.08
C ALA A 190 14.44 -1.17 -14.42
N ARG A 191 13.96 -0.78 -13.23
CA ARG A 191 12.84 -1.46 -12.56
C ARG A 191 11.55 -1.36 -13.38
N ALA A 192 11.32 -0.25 -14.08
CA ALA A 192 10.17 -0.08 -14.96
C ALA A 192 10.24 -0.92 -16.25
N ALA A 193 11.45 -1.31 -16.68
CA ALA A 193 11.67 -2.20 -17.81
C ALA A 193 11.60 -3.69 -17.42
N ASP A 194 11.87 -4.03 -16.16
CA ASP A 194 11.78 -5.40 -15.64
C ASP A 194 10.33 -5.79 -15.33
N THR A 195 9.69 -6.43 -16.31
CA THR A 195 8.31 -6.94 -16.19
C THR A 195 8.21 -8.25 -15.37
N GLY A 196 9.34 -8.86 -15.01
CA GLY A 196 9.39 -10.11 -14.25
C GLY A 196 9.53 -9.91 -12.74
N TRP A 197 10.02 -8.74 -12.30
CA TRP A 197 10.31 -8.46 -10.89
C TRP A 197 9.06 -8.53 -9.98
N LEU A 198 7.94 -7.96 -10.43
CA LEU A 198 6.68 -7.93 -9.69
C LEU A 198 5.61 -8.72 -10.43
N LYS A 199 5.00 -9.69 -9.74
CA LYS A 199 3.81 -10.40 -10.23
C LYS A 199 2.61 -10.02 -9.36
N VAL A 200 1.62 -9.33 -9.91
CA VAL A 200 0.36 -9.04 -9.20
C VAL A 200 -0.60 -10.18 -9.46
N ALA A 201 -0.83 -11.03 -8.46
CA ALA A 201 -1.73 -12.18 -8.55
C ALA A 201 -3.21 -11.78 -8.42
N ALA A 202 -3.50 -10.71 -7.67
CA ALA A 202 -4.84 -10.14 -7.57
C ALA A 202 -4.75 -8.63 -7.24
N ASN A 203 -5.63 -7.83 -7.84
CA ASN A 203 -5.89 -6.47 -7.40
C ASN A 203 -7.38 -6.15 -7.54
N THR A 204 -8.20 -6.72 -6.66
CA THR A 204 -9.66 -6.62 -6.68
C THR A 204 -10.18 -6.15 -5.31
N ALA A 205 -11.47 -5.83 -5.24
CA ALA A 205 -12.13 -5.50 -3.98
C ALA A 205 -12.16 -6.68 -2.97
N ALA A 206 -11.99 -7.92 -3.44
CA ALA A 206 -11.99 -9.12 -2.62
C ALA A 206 -10.58 -9.52 -2.14
N CYS A 207 -9.55 -9.29 -2.95
CA CYS A 207 -8.17 -9.62 -2.61
C CYS A 207 -7.16 -8.73 -3.35
N GLN A 208 -6.08 -8.37 -2.66
CA GLN A 208 -4.90 -7.76 -3.25
C GLN A 208 -3.67 -8.62 -2.91
N ALA A 209 -3.00 -9.18 -3.92
CA ALA A 209 -1.92 -10.12 -3.74
C ALA A 209 -0.81 -9.91 -4.76
N MET A 210 0.44 -10.05 -4.30
CA MET A 210 1.62 -9.89 -5.12
C MET A 210 2.68 -10.93 -4.77
N ALA A 211 3.60 -11.17 -5.71
CA ALA A 211 4.82 -11.91 -5.49
C ALA A 211 6.03 -11.14 -6.06
N VAL A 212 7.15 -11.20 -5.35
CA VAL A 212 8.46 -10.76 -5.82
C VAL A 212 9.35 -12.00 -5.90
N PRO A 213 9.49 -12.64 -7.09
CA PRO A 213 10.20 -13.90 -7.23
C PRO A 213 11.66 -13.85 -6.79
N ALA A 214 12.33 -12.72 -7.02
CA ALA A 214 13.72 -12.50 -6.59
C ALA A 214 13.92 -12.54 -5.07
N LEU A 215 12.84 -12.45 -4.29
CA LEU A 215 12.84 -12.53 -2.82
C LEU A 215 12.14 -13.79 -2.28
N ASP A 216 11.69 -14.70 -3.16
CA ASP A 216 10.72 -15.79 -2.87
C ASP A 216 9.62 -15.34 -1.88
N LEU A 217 9.10 -14.12 -2.12
CA LEU A 217 8.16 -13.43 -1.26
C LEU A 217 6.79 -13.38 -1.93
N VAL A 218 5.76 -13.81 -1.19
CA VAL A 218 4.35 -13.69 -1.57
C VAL A 218 3.60 -12.98 -0.44
N CYS A 219 2.88 -11.92 -0.78
CA CYS A 219 2.04 -11.21 0.17
C CYS A 219 0.61 -11.10 -0.35
N ALA A 220 -0.37 -11.22 0.53
CA ALA A 220 -1.78 -11.08 0.18
C ALA A 220 -2.60 -10.46 1.32
N ASN A 221 -3.41 -9.46 0.97
CA ASN A 221 -4.48 -8.92 1.80
C ASN A 221 -5.82 -9.42 1.25
N PHE A 222 -6.46 -10.29 2.01
CA PHE A 222 -7.77 -10.83 1.72
C PHE A 222 -8.83 -10.02 2.47
N TRP A 223 -9.67 -9.32 1.72
CA TRP A 223 -10.78 -8.53 2.27
C TRP A 223 -11.98 -9.39 2.66
N GLN A 224 -12.02 -10.61 2.11
CA GLN A 224 -12.98 -11.67 2.35
C GLN A 224 -12.30 -13.03 2.15
N ALA A 225 -12.97 -14.13 2.49
CA ALA A 225 -12.51 -15.48 2.17
C ALA A 225 -12.25 -15.63 0.65
N GLY A 226 -11.20 -16.36 0.28
CA GLY A 226 -10.83 -16.51 -1.12
C GLY A 226 -9.43 -17.07 -1.33
N SER A 227 -8.97 -17.04 -2.58
CA SER A 227 -7.65 -17.50 -2.98
C SER A 227 -6.99 -16.52 -3.94
N ALA A 228 -5.66 -16.38 -3.85
CA ALA A 228 -4.85 -15.60 -4.78
C ALA A 228 -3.42 -16.17 -4.82
N GLY A 229 -2.96 -16.51 -6.04
CA GLY A 229 -1.68 -17.22 -6.20
C GLY A 229 -1.67 -18.53 -5.40
N PRO A 230 -0.61 -18.81 -4.61
CA PRO A 230 -0.51 -20.02 -3.82
C PRO A 230 -1.22 -19.94 -2.45
N LEU A 231 -1.97 -18.87 -2.16
CA LEU A 231 -2.57 -18.63 -0.85
C LEU A 231 -4.09 -18.72 -0.91
N SER A 232 -4.68 -19.35 0.11
CA SER A 232 -6.13 -19.39 0.34
C SER A 232 -6.44 -19.14 1.81
N VAL A 233 -7.54 -18.43 2.09
CA VAL A 233 -8.03 -18.13 3.44
C VAL A 233 -9.53 -18.39 3.55
N SER A 234 -10.00 -18.84 4.71
CA SER A 234 -11.43 -19.02 4.98
C SER A 234 -12.12 -17.78 5.56
N ALA A 235 -11.37 -16.72 5.87
CA ALA A 235 -11.85 -15.45 6.43
C ALA A 235 -10.92 -14.29 5.99
N PRO A 236 -11.30 -13.01 6.16
CA PRO A 236 -10.41 -11.90 5.84
C PRO A 236 -9.12 -11.95 6.66
N ALA A 237 -7.97 -11.86 5.99
CA ALA A 237 -6.66 -12.00 6.61
C ALA A 237 -5.58 -11.24 5.83
N SER A 238 -4.46 -10.93 6.50
CA SER A 238 -3.23 -10.48 5.85
C SER A 238 -2.20 -11.59 5.99
N VAL A 239 -1.61 -12.02 4.87
CA VAL A 239 -0.70 -13.18 4.80
C VAL A 239 0.59 -12.75 4.11
N LEU A 240 1.72 -13.16 4.68
CA LEU A 240 3.05 -13.01 4.12
C LEU A 240 3.75 -14.37 4.17
N VAL A 241 4.31 -14.80 3.06
CA VAL A 241 5.13 -16.01 2.97
C VAL A 241 6.46 -15.64 2.33
N ARG A 242 7.54 -16.05 2.98
CA ARG A 242 8.91 -15.91 2.46
C ARG A 242 9.62 -17.25 2.57
N SER A 243 10.47 -17.56 1.60
CA SER A 243 11.33 -18.75 1.66
C SER A 243 12.79 -18.40 1.47
N GLU A 244 13.66 -19.18 2.11
CA GLU A 244 15.11 -19.04 2.05
C GLU A 244 15.74 -20.41 1.83
N GLY A 245 16.03 -20.73 0.56
CA GLY A 245 16.51 -22.05 0.18
C GLY A 245 15.48 -23.14 0.51
N VAL A 246 15.80 -23.99 1.48
CA VAL A 246 14.98 -25.14 1.89
C VAL A 246 14.09 -24.84 3.11
N THR A 247 14.02 -23.60 3.57
CA THR A 247 13.15 -23.17 4.67
C THR A 247 12.10 -22.18 4.18
N GLY A 248 10.97 -22.12 4.86
CA GLY A 248 9.93 -21.14 4.61
C GLY A 248 9.28 -20.66 5.90
N THR A 249 8.84 -19.42 5.91
CA THR A 249 8.07 -18.84 7.01
C THR A 249 6.77 -18.28 6.46
N LEU A 250 5.66 -18.73 7.04
CA LEU A 250 4.34 -18.16 6.86
C LEU A 250 4.02 -17.28 8.06
N ARG A 251 3.61 -16.04 7.79
CA ARG A 251 3.03 -15.14 8.78
C ARG A 251 1.63 -14.74 8.37
N VAL A 252 0.74 -14.66 9.35
CA VAL A 252 -0.64 -14.30 9.12
C VAL A 252 -1.19 -13.47 10.26
N SER A 253 -2.06 -12.51 9.96
CA SER A 253 -2.87 -11.80 10.95
C SER A 253 -4.34 -11.72 10.51
N GLU A 254 -5.21 -11.37 11.45
CA GLU A 254 -6.64 -11.10 11.21
C GLU A 254 -6.94 -9.62 11.50
N PRO A 255 -6.76 -8.72 10.50
CA PRO A 255 -7.01 -7.29 10.68
C PRO A 255 -8.41 -6.90 11.17
N PRO A 256 -9.52 -7.62 10.84
CA PRO A 256 -10.83 -7.28 11.39
C PRO A 256 -10.98 -7.46 12.90
N ARG A 257 -10.04 -8.14 13.56
CA ARG A 257 -9.97 -8.34 15.02
C ARG A 257 -11.23 -8.98 15.60
N THR A 258 -11.79 -9.94 14.89
CA THR A 258 -12.98 -10.69 15.30
C THR A 258 -12.65 -11.72 16.38
N GLY A 259 -11.41 -12.21 16.45
CA GLY A 259 -11.00 -13.30 17.35
C GLY A 259 -11.50 -14.67 16.93
N GLN A 260 -12.24 -14.78 15.82
CA GLN A 260 -12.76 -16.05 15.33
C GLN A 260 -11.65 -16.86 14.64
N PRO A 261 -11.54 -18.17 14.91
CA PRO A 261 -10.59 -19.01 14.20
C PRO A 261 -10.85 -19.04 12.69
N PHE A 262 -9.79 -19.12 11.91
CA PHE A 262 -9.86 -19.25 10.45
C PHE A 262 -8.73 -20.12 9.92
N GLU A 263 -8.89 -20.63 8.70
CA GLU A 263 -7.90 -21.47 8.04
C GLU A 263 -7.11 -20.70 6.99
N VAL A 264 -5.83 -21.02 6.91
CA VAL A 264 -4.91 -20.59 5.86
C VAL A 264 -4.37 -21.83 5.16
N THR A 265 -4.32 -21.79 3.83
CA THR A 265 -3.62 -22.78 3.02
C THR A 265 -2.52 -22.10 2.22
N TRP A 266 -1.31 -22.65 2.30
CA TRP A 266 -0.22 -22.37 1.38
C TRP A 266 -0.06 -23.58 0.45
N ASN A 267 -0.48 -23.42 -0.81
CA ASN A 267 -0.45 -24.43 -1.85
C ASN A 267 0.96 -24.58 -2.44
N ARG A 268 1.92 -24.95 -1.59
CA ARG A 268 3.29 -25.34 -1.92
C ARG A 268 3.64 -26.60 -1.14
N PRO A 269 4.39 -27.55 -1.71
CA PRO A 269 4.85 -28.70 -0.96
C PRO A 269 5.72 -28.30 0.23
N VAL A 270 5.43 -28.89 1.39
CA VAL A 270 6.12 -28.66 2.66
C VAL A 270 6.48 -30.01 3.26
N ARG A 271 7.77 -30.23 3.54
CA ARG A 271 8.27 -31.48 4.11
C ARG A 271 7.77 -31.69 5.54
N ARG A 272 7.92 -30.67 6.39
CA ARG A 272 7.43 -30.66 7.78
C ARG A 272 7.37 -29.23 8.33
N VAL A 273 6.54 -29.04 9.35
CA VAL A 273 6.59 -27.83 10.20
C VAL A 273 7.76 -27.97 11.17
N THR A 274 8.56 -26.90 11.32
CA THR A 274 9.71 -26.85 12.23
C THR A 274 9.44 -26.05 13.49
N SER A 275 8.58 -25.02 13.41
CA SER A 275 8.13 -24.23 14.55
C SER A 275 6.78 -23.57 14.24
N ALA A 276 5.96 -23.33 15.25
CA ALA A 276 4.70 -22.59 15.13
C ALA A 276 4.36 -21.91 16.46
N ASP A 277 3.75 -20.73 16.39
CA ASP A 277 3.21 -20.06 17.58
C ASP A 277 2.08 -20.90 18.21
N SER A 278 1.84 -20.75 19.51
CA SER A 278 0.80 -21.51 20.23
C SER A 278 -0.64 -21.27 19.73
N THR A 279 -0.85 -20.20 18.97
CA THR A 279 -2.11 -19.84 18.31
C THR A 279 -2.32 -20.52 16.95
N VAL A 280 -1.34 -21.31 16.49
CA VAL A 280 -1.31 -21.95 15.17
C VAL A 280 -1.42 -23.47 15.32
N GLU A 281 -2.54 -24.02 14.87
CA GLU A 281 -2.78 -25.46 14.75
C GLU A 281 -2.40 -25.94 13.34
N VAL A 282 -1.52 -26.93 13.24
CA VAL A 282 -1.12 -27.53 11.95
C VAL A 282 -2.12 -28.61 11.56
N LEU A 283 -2.89 -28.36 10.51
CA LEU A 283 -3.90 -29.31 10.01
C LEU A 283 -3.33 -30.29 8.99
N ALA A 284 -2.39 -29.84 8.15
CA ALA A 284 -1.72 -30.69 7.15
C ALA A 284 -0.37 -30.12 6.72
N ALA A 285 0.55 -31.02 6.37
CA ALA A 285 1.78 -30.77 5.62
C ALA A 285 1.97 -31.87 4.57
N GLY A 286 2.89 -31.70 3.61
CA GLY A 286 3.11 -32.61 2.49
C GLY A 286 2.89 -31.88 1.16
N LYS A 287 1.74 -32.09 0.51
CA LYS A 287 1.41 -31.45 -0.78
C LYS A 287 1.12 -29.94 -0.65
N ALA A 288 0.55 -29.54 0.49
CA ALA A 288 0.25 -28.16 0.85
C ALA A 288 0.32 -28.02 2.38
N LEU A 289 0.63 -26.84 2.86
CA LEU A 289 0.53 -26.50 4.28
C LEU A 289 -0.87 -25.97 4.58
N ARG A 290 -1.58 -26.58 5.53
CA ARG A 290 -2.86 -26.07 6.04
C ARG A 290 -2.76 -25.80 7.53
N LEU A 291 -3.16 -24.60 7.92
CA LEU A 291 -3.10 -24.12 9.29
C LEU A 291 -4.47 -23.62 9.72
N ARG A 292 -4.83 -23.82 10.99
CA ARG A 292 -5.90 -23.08 11.67
C ARG A 292 -5.28 -22.09 12.64
N ILE A 293 -5.73 -20.85 12.58
CA ILE A 293 -5.22 -19.73 13.37
C ILE A 293 -6.29 -19.32 14.37
N THR A 294 -5.91 -19.17 15.64
CA THR A 294 -6.73 -18.53 16.68
C THR A 294 -6.20 -17.12 16.93
N PRO A 295 -6.73 -16.07 16.25
CA PRO A 295 -5.98 -14.83 16.08
C PRO A 295 -6.01 -13.88 17.29
N GLY A 296 -6.93 -14.09 18.23
CA GLY A 296 -7.28 -13.09 19.24
C GLY A 296 -7.83 -11.81 18.60
N THR A 297 -7.96 -10.74 19.39
CA THR A 297 -8.59 -9.47 18.98
C THR A 297 -7.61 -8.30 18.86
N ALA A 298 -6.31 -8.54 19.07
CA ALA A 298 -5.28 -7.50 18.99
C ALA A 298 -4.82 -7.21 17.55
N GLY A 299 -5.14 -8.09 16.60
CA GLY A 299 -4.60 -8.03 15.23
C GLY A 299 -3.12 -8.42 15.17
N ALA A 300 -2.68 -9.29 16.08
CA ALA A 300 -1.30 -9.79 16.14
C ALA A 300 -0.96 -10.64 14.91
N SER A 301 0.33 -10.68 14.58
CA SER A 301 0.87 -11.61 13.59
C SER A 301 1.21 -12.94 14.25
N HIS A 302 0.86 -14.03 13.58
CA HIS A 302 1.10 -15.42 13.99
C HIS A 302 2.06 -16.07 12.99
N ARG A 303 3.00 -16.87 13.47
CA ARG A 303 4.12 -17.42 12.71
C ARG A 303 4.07 -18.95 12.64
N CYS A 304 4.42 -19.47 11.47
CA CYS A 304 4.73 -20.88 11.25
C CYS A 304 5.98 -21.00 10.36
N ASP A 305 7.00 -21.70 10.84
CA ASP A 305 8.21 -22.03 10.10
C ASP A 305 8.17 -23.47 9.63
N VAL A 306 8.68 -23.71 8.42
CA VAL A 306 8.64 -25.01 7.77
C VAL A 306 9.95 -25.34 7.07
N ALA A 307 10.18 -26.64 6.89
CA ALA A 307 11.15 -27.17 5.93
C ALA A 307 10.44 -27.49 4.61
N LEU A 308 10.97 -26.97 3.52
CA LEU A 308 10.47 -27.17 2.16
C LEU A 308 11.06 -28.46 1.55
N ILE A 309 10.45 -28.90 0.44
CA ILE A 309 10.92 -30.05 -0.34
C ILE A 309 12.01 -29.62 -1.31
#